data_AF-A0A2E5TUE7-F1
#
_entry.id   AF-A0A2E5TUE7-F1
#
_cell.length_a   1.000
_cell.length_b   1.000
_cell.length_c   1.000
_cell.angle_alpha   90.00
_cell.angle_beta   90.00
_cell.angle_gamma   90.00
#
_symmetry.space_group_name_H-M   'P 1'
#
loop_
_entity.id
_entity.type
_entity.pdbx_description
1 polymer ?
#
loop_
_entity_poly.entity_id
_entity_poly.type
_entity_poly.pdbx_seq_one_letter_code
_entity_poly.pdbx_strand_id
1 'polypeptide(L)' 'MAKFILFLIFVFGLTAAPRIDSPRKLERQIKAIRADDVSWRKIAWKSCLLEGLSEARKTGKPLILWCYIDRPIDDTRC' A
#
# COMPACT_ATOMS: atom_id res chain seq x y z
N MET A 1 -39.31 -13.29 4.70
CA MET A 1 -39.04 -11.96 4.10
C MET A 1 -38.01 -11.13 4.89
N ALA A 2 -38.15 -10.94 6.21
CA ALA A 2 -37.21 -10.13 7.00
C ALA A 2 -35.73 -10.56 6.92
N LYS A 3 -35.45 -11.87 6.88
CA LYS A 3 -34.07 -12.41 6.78
C LYS A 3 -33.36 -12.10 5.44
N PHE A 4 -34.12 -11.91 4.36
CA PHE A 4 -33.56 -11.62 3.03
C PHE A 4 -33.17 -10.13 2.88
N ILE A 5 -33.95 -9.26 3.52
CA ILE A 5 -33.68 -7.81 3.61
C ILE A 5 -32.43 -7.54 4.44
N LEU A 6 -32.24 -8.27 5.56
CA LEU A 6 -31.05 -8.15 6.41
C LEU A 6 -29.77 -8.58 5.67
N PHE A 7 -29.85 -9.60 4.81
CA PHE A 7 -28.73 -10.09 4.00
C PHE A 7 -28.35 -9.08 2.90
N LEU A 8 -29.31 -8.41 2.27
CA LEU A 8 -29.06 -7.37 1.27
C LEU A 8 -28.40 -6.12 1.88
N ILE A 9 -28.80 -5.71 3.09
CA ILE A 9 -28.15 -4.59 3.80
C ILE A 9 -26.69 -4.93 4.14
N PHE A 10 -26.39 -6.19 4.44
CA PHE A 10 -25.02 -6.65 4.70
C PHE A 10 -24.14 -6.66 3.44
N VAL A 11 -24.70 -7.02 2.28
CA VAL A 11 -23.97 -7.02 0.98
C VAL A 11 -23.73 -5.59 0.47
N PHE A 12 -24.66 -4.66 0.69
CA PHE A 12 -24.48 -3.24 0.36
C PHE A 12 -23.76 -2.43 1.46
N GLY A 13 -23.50 -3.04 2.61
CA GLY A 13 -22.70 -2.48 3.69
C GLY A 13 -21.19 -2.52 3.43
N LEU A 14 -20.73 -3.09 2.31
CA LEU A 14 -19.39 -2.79 1.80
C LEU A 14 -19.36 -1.30 1.47
N THR A 15 -18.87 -0.51 2.43
CA THR A 15 -18.61 0.92 2.24
C THR A 15 -17.85 1.09 0.93
N ALA A 16 -18.51 1.67 -0.06
CA ALA A 16 -17.84 2.06 -1.29
C ALA A 16 -16.60 2.87 -0.92
N ALA A 17 -15.48 2.62 -1.58
CA ALA A 17 -14.27 3.40 -1.37
C ALA A 17 -14.62 4.89 -1.44
N PRO A 18 -14.15 5.72 -0.49
CA PRO A 18 -14.51 7.12 -0.42
C PRO A 18 -14.27 7.78 -1.77
N ARG A 19 -15.29 8.49 -2.29
CA ARG A 19 -15.16 9.19 -3.56
C ARG A 19 -14.05 10.24 -3.46
N ILE A 20 -13.15 10.23 -4.43
CA ILE A 20 -12.09 11.23 -4.52
C ILE A 20 -12.66 12.44 -5.26
N ASP A 21 -13.12 13.44 -4.51
CA ASP A 21 -13.85 14.59 -5.07
C ASP A 21 -12.97 15.49 -5.97
N SER A 22 -11.66 15.55 -5.73
CA SER A 22 -10.71 16.27 -6.59
C SER A 22 -9.25 15.84 -6.33
N PRO A 23 -8.35 15.98 -7.33
CA PRO A 23 -6.92 15.73 -7.15
C PRO A 23 -6.30 16.54 -6.00
N ARG A 24 -6.73 17.79 -5.81
CA ARG A 24 -6.21 18.67 -4.75
C ARG A 24 -6.66 18.21 -3.36
N LYS A 25 -7.89 17.70 -3.22
CA LYS A 25 -8.38 17.14 -1.95
C LYS A 25 -7.62 15.86 -1.61
N LEU A 26 -7.39 14.99 -2.60
CA LEU A 26 -6.57 13.79 -2.44
C LEU A 26 -5.15 14.12 -2.00
N GLU A 27 -4.50 15.09 -2.65
CA GLU A 27 -3.15 15.49 -2.30
C GLU A 27 -3.04 15.97 -0.84
N ARG A 28 -4.04 16.72 -0.35
CA ARG A 28 -4.10 17.12 1.06
C ARG A 28 -4.27 15.93 2.00
N GLN A 29 -5.12 14.96 1.64
CA GLN A 29 -5.32 13.74 2.44
C GLN A 29 -4.04 12.90 2.51
N ILE A 30 -3.36 12.72 1.37
CA ILE A 30 -2.07 12.01 1.31
C ILE A 30 -1.03 12.73 2.17
N LYS A 31 -0.90 14.05 2.04
CA LYS A 31 0.04 14.84 2.86
C LYS A 31 -0.25 14.72 4.36
N ALA A 32 -1.52 14.61 4.76
CA ALA A 32 -1.89 14.49 6.17
C ALA A 32 -1.48 13.13 6.80
N ILE A 33 -1.43 12.05 6.02
CA ILE A 33 -1.08 10.69 6.52
C ILE A 33 0.35 10.27 6.18
N ARG A 34 1.03 11.02 5.31
CA ARG A 34 2.38 10.71 4.85
C ARG A 34 3.40 11.02 5.94
N ALA A 35 4.07 10.00 6.44
CA ALA A 35 5.32 10.17 7.19
C ALA A 35 6.46 10.48 6.20
N ASP A 36 7.23 11.56 6.42
CA ASP A 36 8.25 12.01 5.47
C ASP A 36 9.64 11.38 5.69
N ASP A 37 10.03 11.12 6.94
CA ASP A 37 11.38 10.61 7.26
C ASP A 37 11.41 9.08 7.43
N VAL A 38 11.23 8.38 6.32
CA VAL A 38 11.14 6.92 6.29
C VAL A 38 12.41 6.34 5.69
N SER A 39 13.21 5.62 6.48
CA SER A 39 14.55 5.16 6.08
C SER A 39 14.57 4.39 4.76
N TRP A 40 13.61 3.49 4.52
CA TRP A 40 13.56 2.71 3.28
C TRP A 40 13.17 3.54 2.05
N ARG A 41 12.57 4.72 2.19
CA ARG A 41 12.30 5.61 1.03
C ARG A 41 13.57 6.29 0.51
N LYS A 42 14.65 6.27 1.28
CA LYS A 42 15.97 6.82 0.87
C LYS A 42 16.73 5.87 -0.05
N ILE A 43 16.28 4.62 -0.19
CA ILE A 43 16.89 3.60 -1.04
C ILE A 43 16.28 3.70 -2.44
N ALA A 44 17.13 3.74 -3.47
CA ALA A 44 16.71 3.72 -4.87
C ALA A 44 16.28 2.31 -5.30
N TRP A 45 15.13 1.85 -4.79
CA TRP A 45 14.59 0.53 -5.10
C TRP A 45 14.36 0.34 -6.60
N LYS A 46 14.70 -0.85 -7.10
CA LYS A 46 14.22 -1.29 -8.40
C LYS A 46 12.76 -1.71 -8.26
N SER A 47 11.89 -1.15 -9.10
CA SER A 47 10.47 -1.50 -9.13
C SER A 47 10.20 -2.83 -9.85
N CYS A 48 11.10 -3.24 -10.75
CA CYS A 48 11.00 -4.50 -11.48
C CYS A 48 11.83 -5.62 -10.81
N LEU A 49 11.15 -6.71 -10.43
CA LEU A 49 11.78 -7.90 -9.83
C LEU A 49 12.87 -8.51 -10.75
N LEU A 50 12.58 -8.64 -12.04
CA LEU A 50 13.48 -9.29 -12.99
C LEU A 50 14.77 -8.49 -13.22
N GLU A 51 14.69 -7.16 -13.16
CA GLU A 51 15.86 -6.30 -13.23
C GLU A 51 16.77 -6.49 -12.01
N GLY A 52 16.17 -6.54 -10.82
CA GLY A 52 16.92 -6.85 -9.59
C GLY A 52 17.60 -8.21 -9.65
N LEU A 53 16.88 -9.25 -10.09
CA LEU A 53 17.44 -10.60 -10.24
C LEU A 53 18.58 -10.66 -11.26
N SER A 54 18.43 -9.98 -12.39
CA SER A 54 19.46 -9.90 -13.43
C SER A 54 20.74 -9.24 -12.90
N GLU A 55 20.62 -8.14 -12.15
CA GLU A 55 21.76 -7.46 -11.55
C GLU A 55 22.44 -8.27 -10.44
N ALA A 56 21.67 -8.92 -9.58
CA ALA A 56 22.21 -9.81 -8.54
C ALA A 56 23.04 -10.94 -9.15
N ARG A 57 22.55 -11.57 -10.23
CA ARG A 57 23.30 -12.60 -10.97
C ARG A 57 24.59 -12.05 -11.59
N LYS A 58 24.55 -10.85 -12.18
CA LYS A 58 25.73 -10.23 -12.80
C LYS A 58 26.80 -9.82 -11.79
N THR A 59 26.39 -9.38 -10.60
CA THR A 59 27.30 -8.81 -9.60
C THR A 59 27.73 -9.80 -8.52
N GLY A 60 27.05 -10.95 -8.42
CA GLY A 60 27.26 -11.91 -7.34
C GLY A 60 26.79 -11.41 -5.97
N LYS A 61 26.08 -10.28 -5.90
CA LYS A 61 25.57 -9.71 -4.65
C LYS A 61 24.21 -10.34 -4.29
N PRO A 62 23.92 -10.54 -2.99
CA PRO A 62 22.61 -11.01 -2.55
C PRO A 62 21.54 -9.97 -2.86
N LEU A 63 20.30 -10.45 -3.05
CA LEU A 63 19.14 -9.62 -3.31
C LEU A 63 18.28 -9.49 -2.04
N ILE A 64 17.84 -8.26 -1.76
CA ILE A 64 16.85 -7.96 -0.72
C ILE A 64 15.51 -7.68 -1.39
N LEU A 65 14.49 -8.46 -1.07
CA LEU A 65 13.11 -8.20 -1.48
C LEU A 65 12.37 -7.47 -0.37
N TRP A 66 11.85 -6.28 -0.69
CA TRP A 66 10.98 -5.53 0.21
C TRP A 66 9.52 -5.76 -0.18
N CYS A 67 8.81 -6.60 0.57
CA CYS A 67 7.40 -6.91 0.35
C CYS A 67 6.53 -6.23 1.42
N TYR A 68 5.61 -5.36 1.01
CA TYR A 68 4.67 -4.72 1.93
C TYR A 68 3.44 -5.60 2.15
N ILE A 69 2.98 -5.65 3.41
CA ILE A 69 1.75 -6.35 3.82
C ILE A 69 0.64 -5.37 4.24
N ASP A 70 0.60 -4.17 3.66
CA ASP A 70 -0.39 -3.11 3.93
C ASP A 70 -0.56 -2.79 5.43
N ARG A 71 0.57 -2.54 6.11
CA ARG A 71 0.60 -2.18 7.54
C ARG A 71 0.96 -0.71 7.72
N PRO A 72 0.38 -0.04 8.74
CA PRO A 72 0.78 1.30 9.12
C PRO A 72 2.28 1.39 9.41
N ILE A 73 2.89 2.55 9.13
CA ILE A 73 4.33 2.76 9.31
C ILE A 73 4.77 2.71 10.79
N ASP A 74 3.86 3.04 11.70
CA ASP A 74 4.03 3.06 13.15
C ASP A 74 3.61 1.74 13.81
N ASP A 75 3.35 0.70 13.02
CA ASP A 75 3.00 -0.61 13.55
C ASP A 75 4.21 -1.28 14.22
N THR A 76 4.22 -1.29 15.56
CA THR A 76 5.30 -1.83 16.40
C THR A 76 5.38 -3.36 16.42
N ARG A 77 4.55 -4.07 15.65
CA ARG A 77 4.52 -5.54 15.59
C ARG A 77 5.54 -6.11 14.58
N CYS A 78 6.34 -5.27 13.93
CA CYS A 78 7.34 -5.64 12.92
C CYS A 78 8.69 -5.01 13.21
#